data_AF-A0A7M4A925-F1
#
_entry.id   AF-A0A7M4A925-F1
#
_cell.length_a   1.000
_cell.length_b   1.000
_cell.length_c   1.000
_cell.angle_alpha   90.00
_cell.angle_beta   90.00
_cell.angle_gamma   90.00
#
_symmetry.space_group_name_H-M   'P 1'
#
loop_
_entity.id
_entity.type
_entity.pdbx_description
1 polymer ?
#
loop_
_entity_poly.entity_id
_entity_poly.type
_entity_poly.pdbx_seq_one_letter_code
_entity_poly.pdbx_strand_id
1 'polypeptide(L)' 'MDVYDLSFFLSTMWVGPFWIAMLLYPNHEMTHKLMQGPWFFFGPIAIWYILSLSDISGLVNLISDTLDPSNALQGLA' A
#
# COMPACT_ATOMS: atom_id res chain seq x y z
N MET A 1 -13.70 -6.86 9.78
CA MET A 1 -12.65 -6.50 8.81
C MET A 1 -11.53 -7.48 8.99
N ASP A 2 -11.13 -8.13 7.92
CA ASP A 2 -9.92 -8.94 7.91
C ASP A 2 -8.67 -8.04 7.84
N VAL A 3 -7.49 -8.65 7.79
CA VAL A 3 -6.21 -7.93 7.73
C VAL A 3 -6.06 -7.13 6.43
N TYR A 4 -6.67 -7.60 5.34
CA TYR A 4 -6.61 -6.96 4.03
C TYR A 4 -7.51 -5.72 4.01
N ASP A 5 -8.70 -5.82 4.60
CA ASP A 5 -9.60 -4.69 4.80
C ASP A 5 -8.92 -3.60 5.64
N LEU A 6 -8.25 -3.98 6.72
CA LEU A 6 -7.54 -3.06 7.60
C LEU A 6 -6.38 -2.38 6.86
N SER A 7 -5.60 -3.16 6.11
CA SER A 7 -4.52 -2.68 5.24
C SER A 7 -5.01 -1.62 4.26
N PHE A 8 -6.08 -1.95 3.55
CA PHE A 8 -6.69 -1.10 2.55
C PHE A 8 -7.22 0.19 3.17
N PHE A 9 -7.94 0.09 4.29
CA PHE A 9 -8.51 1.25 4.98
C PHE A 9 -7.43 2.21 5.47
N LEU A 10 -6.40 1.70 6.17
CA LEU A 10 -5.31 2.52 6.69
C LEU A 10 -4.50 3.17 5.55
N SER A 11 -4.26 2.43 4.47
CA SER A 11 -3.57 2.95 3.29
C SER A 11 -4.38 4.07 2.63
N THR A 12 -5.68 3.87 2.46
CA THR A 12 -6.59 4.88 1.88
C THR A 12 -6.69 6.11 2.77
N MET A 13 -6.77 5.94 4.09
CA MET A 13 -6.76 7.04 5.05
C MET A 13 -5.47 7.87 4.99
N TRP A 14 -4.32 7.24 4.76
CA TRP A 14 -3.06 7.98 4.61
C TRP A 14 -3.05 8.83 3.35
N VAL A 15 -3.48 8.27 2.21
CA VAL A 15 -3.43 8.97 0.92
C VAL A 15 -4.56 10.01 0.82
N GLY A 16 -5.69 9.81 1.49
CA GLY A 16 -6.88 10.67 1.45
C GLY A 16 -6.60 12.17 1.61
N PRO A 17 -5.87 12.63 2.63
CA PRO A 17 -5.50 14.03 2.80
C PRO A 17 -4.77 14.65 1.60
N PHE A 18 -3.93 13.87 0.90
CA PHE A 18 -3.20 14.34 -0.30
C PHE A 18 -4.17 14.61 -1.45
N TRP A 19 -5.15 13.71 -1.65
CA TRP A 19 -6.22 13.91 -2.64
C TRP A 19 -7.09 15.12 -2.31
N ILE A 20 -7.49 15.27 -1.04
CA ILE A 20 -8.32 16.40 -0.60
C ILE A 20 -7.59 17.73 -0.82
N ALA A 21 -6.30 17.79 -0.47
CA ALA A 21 -5.47 18.98 -0.70
C ALA A 21 -5.37 19.33 -2.19
N MET A 22 -5.15 18.33 -3.06
CA MET A 22 -5.12 18.53 -4.51
C MET A 22 -6.49 18.96 -5.07
N LEU A 23 -7.59 18.39 -4.58
CA LEU A 23 -8.92 18.65 -5.11
C LEU A 23 -9.44 20.04 -4.73
N LEU A 24 -9.18 20.48 -3.49
CA LEU A 24 -9.67 21.77 -2.99
C LEU A 24 -8.69 22.91 -3.24
N TYR A 25 -7.38 22.66 -3.17
CA TYR A 25 -6.35 23.69 -3.21
C TYR A 25 -5.16 23.28 -4.11
N PRO A 26 -5.38 22.99 -5.40
CA PRO A 26 -4.35 22.46 -6.29
C PRO A 26 -3.13 23.38 -6.46
N ASN A 27 -3.35 24.70 -6.49
CA ASN A 27 -2.31 25.70 -6.75
C ASN A 27 -1.71 26.33 -5.47
N HIS A 28 -2.13 25.85 -4.30
CA HIS A 28 -1.65 26.39 -3.04
C HIS A 28 -0.21 25.91 -2.78
N GLU A 29 0.67 26.80 -2.31
CA GLU A 29 2.09 26.50 -2.12
C GLU A 29 2.32 25.29 -1.21
N MET A 30 1.51 25.12 -0.16
CA MET A 30 1.59 23.94 0.71
C MET A 30 1.21 22.64 0.00
N THR A 31 0.23 22.65 -0.89
CA THR A 31 -0.15 21.47 -1.68
C THR A 31 1.00 21.09 -2.59
N HIS A 32 1.61 22.05 -3.29
CA HIS A 32 2.80 21.81 -4.09
C HIS A 32 3.95 21.25 -3.26
N LYS A 33 4.23 21.82 -2.08
CA LYS A 33 5.28 21.32 -1.18
C LYS A 33 5.01 19.91 -0.68
N LEU A 34 3.75 19.55 -0.41
CA LEU A 34 3.34 18.20 -0.04
C LEU A 34 3.49 17.21 -1.22
N MET A 35 3.17 17.64 -2.44
CA MET A 35 3.27 16.81 -3.66
C MET A 35 4.69 16.70 -4.23
N GLN A 36 5.62 17.58 -3.83
CA GLN A 36 7.00 17.57 -4.34
C GLN A 36 7.76 16.28 -4.04
N GLY A 37 7.38 15.55 -2.99
CA GLY A 37 8.00 14.29 -2.60
C GLY A 37 7.02 13.11 -2.62
N PRO A 38 7.52 11.86 -2.63
CA PRO A 38 6.69 10.65 -2.68
C PRO A 38 6.03 10.30 -1.32
N TRP A 39 5.69 11.30 -0.52
CA TRP A 39 5.20 11.14 0.86
C TRP A 39 3.89 10.34 0.95
N PHE A 40 3.04 10.46 -0.06
CA PHE A 40 1.78 9.74 -0.12
C PHE A 40 1.97 8.21 -0.29
N PHE A 41 3.10 7.77 -0.84
CA PHE A 41 3.43 6.34 -0.94
C PHE A 41 3.98 5.76 0.36
N PHE A 42 4.58 6.59 1.22
CA PHE A 42 5.25 6.10 2.43
C PHE A 42 4.31 5.37 3.39
N GLY A 43 3.09 5.88 3.58
CA GLY A 43 2.09 5.26 4.45
C GLY A 43 1.71 3.84 4.01
N PRO A 44 1.18 3.64 2.79
CA PRO A 44 0.85 2.31 2.28
C PRO A 44 2.03 1.34 2.32
N ILE A 45 3.24 1.80 1.99
CA ILE A 45 4.46 0.98 2.06
C ILE A 45 4.75 0.55 3.50
N ALA A 46 4.70 1.49 4.46
CA ALA A 46 4.92 1.19 5.86
C ALA A 46 3.86 0.21 6.41
N ILE A 47 2.58 0.41 6.06
CA ILE A 47 1.49 -0.49 6.44
C ILE A 47 1.71 -1.89 5.88
N TRP A 48 2.11 -1.99 4.60
CA TRP A 48 2.45 -3.27 3.99
C TRP A 48 3.54 -4.00 4.78
N TYR A 49 4.67 -3.34 5.07
CA TYR A 49 5.74 -3.96 5.85
C TYR A 49 5.30 -4.37 7.26
N ILE A 50 4.52 -3.55 7.95
CA ILE A 50 4.02 -3.87 9.29
C ILE A 50 3.15 -5.13 9.26
N LEU A 51 2.25 -5.24 8.28
CA LEU A 51 1.38 -6.39 8.14
C LEU A 51 2.15 -7.64 7.71
N SER A 52 3.05 -7.52 6.74
CA SER A 52 3.95 -8.57 6.31
C SER A 52 4.76 -9.15 7.48
N LEU A 53 5.32 -8.28 8.33
CA LEU A 53 6.08 -8.72 9.50
C LEU A 53 5.21 -9.33 10.60
N SER A 54 3.90 -9.00 10.63
CA SER A 54 2.96 -9.61 11.59
C SER A 54 2.60 -11.06 11.25
N ASP A 55 2.79 -11.49 9.99
CA ASP A 55 2.54 -12.86 9.52
C ASP A 55 3.70 -13.40 8.67
N ILE A 56 4.80 -13.74 9.34
CA ILE A 56 6.00 -14.31 8.70
C ILE A 56 5.68 -15.65 8.02
N SER A 57 4.79 -16.46 8.59
CA SER A 57 4.37 -17.74 8.01
C SER A 57 3.64 -17.53 6.68
N GLY A 58 2.75 -16.55 6.62
CA GLY A 58 2.09 -16.11 5.39
C GLY A 58 3.09 -15.66 4.32
N LEU A 59 4.14 -14.91 4.70
CA LEU A 59 5.20 -14.50 3.77
C LEU A 59 5.99 -15.69 3.20
N VAL A 60 6.35 -16.66 4.06
CA VAL A 60 7.09 -17.86 3.62
C VAL A 60 6.24 -18.69 2.66
N ASN A 61 4.95 -18.87 2.96
CA ASN A 61 4.02 -19.54 2.06
C ASN A 61 3.88 -18.80 0.73
N LEU A 62 3.72 -17.47 0.75
CA LEU A 62 3.64 -16.65 -0.47
C LEU A 62 4.88 -16.84 -1.36
N ILE A 63 6.08 -16.79 -0.79
CA ILE A 63 7.33 -17.01 -1.53
C ILE A 63 7.38 -18.44 -2.09
N SER A 64 7.00 -19.42 -1.28
CA SER A 64 7.03 -20.83 -1.68
C SER A 64 6.06 -21.12 -2.83
N ASP A 65 4.85 -20.56 -2.77
CA ASP A 65 3.84 -20.65 -3.84
C ASP A 65 4.29 -19.93 -5.12
N THR A 66 4.94 -18.76 -4.98
CA THR A 66 5.46 -17.99 -6.14
C THR A 66 6.59 -18.73 -6.85
N LEU A 67 7.40 -19.49 -6.11
CA LEU A 67 8.51 -20.27 -6.66
C LEU A 67 8.07 -21.62 -7.21
N ASP A 68 6.84 -22.07 -6.94
CA ASP A 68 6.30 -23.31 -7.48
C ASP A 68 5.95 -23.13 -8.98
N PRO A 69 6.67 -23.81 -9.90
CA PRO A 69 6.43 -23.69 -11.34
C PRO A 69 5.01 -24.11 -11.75
N SER A 70 4.33 -24.94 -10.95
CA SER A 70 2.97 -25.42 -11.21
C SER A 70 1.91 -24.35 -10.94
N ASN A 71 2.19 -23.40 -10.04
CA ASN A 71 1.30 -22.30 -9.68
C ASN A 71 1.62 -21.01 -10.44
N ALA A 72 2.85 -20.86 -10.95
CA ALA A 72 3.26 -19.71 -11.76
C ALA A 72 2.39 -19.47 -13.00
N LEU A 73 1.87 -20.54 -13.62
CA LEU A 73 0.94 -20.46 -14.76
C LEU A 73 -0.49 -20.09 -14.34
N GLN A 74 -0.90 -20.43 -13.12
CA GLN A 74 -2.24 -20.12 -12.59
C GLN A 74 -2.35 -18.65 -12.17
N GLY A 75 -1.25 -18.03 -11.74
CA GLY A 75 -1.22 -16.60 -11.40
C GLY A 75 -1.25 -15.64 -12.60
N LEU A 76 -1.12 -16.15 -13.83
CA LEU A 76 -1.17 -15.38 -15.08
C LEU A 76 -2.51 -15.50 -15.82
N ALA A 77 -3.40 -16.39 -15.37
CA ALA A 77 -4.71 -16.68 -15.96
C ALA A 77 -5.84 -16.02 -15.15
#